data_AF-A0A183ASK5-F1
#
_entry.id   AF-A0A183ASK5-F1
#
_cell.length_a   1.000
_cell.length_b   1.000
_cell.length_c   1.000
_cell.angle_alpha   90.00
_cell.angle_beta   90.00
_cell.angle_gamma   90.00
#
_symmetry.space_group_name_H-M   'P 1'
#
loop_
_entity.id
_entity.type
_entity.pdbx_description
1 polymer ?
#
loop_
_entity_poly.entity_id
_entity_poly.type
_entity_poly.pdbx_seq_one_letter_code
_entity_poly.pdbx_strand_id
1 'polypeptide(L)' 'MIRADYVSCREFMLQLNIQASRFNYGDRLEEQMCDRLVAGINNLTLRRKLLEKKDLTFADARKIWEKKRLPDEN' A
#
# COMPACT_ATOMS: atom_id res chain seq x y z
N MET A 1 6.98 -7.51 -3.12
CA MET A 1 5.72 -8.27 -3.25
C MET A 1 4.77 -7.41 -4.08
N ILE A 2 4.15 -7.98 -5.11
CA ILE A 2 3.14 -7.30 -5.93
C ILE A 2 1.81 -7.99 -5.63
N ARG A 3 0.73 -7.21 -5.47
CA ARG A 3 -0.60 -7.76 -5.19
C ARG A 3 -1.16 -8.44 -6.44
N ALA A 4 -1.49 -9.71 -6.36
CA ALA A 4 -2.24 -10.38 -7.42
C ALA A 4 -3.71 -9.90 -7.42
N ASP A 5 -4.39 -9.91 -8.57
CA ASP A 5 -5.75 -9.36 -8.70
C ASP A 5 -6.80 -10.05 -7.80
N TYR A 6 -6.62 -11.34 -7.52
CA TYR A 6 -7.48 -12.13 -6.64
C TYR A 6 -7.22 -11.87 -5.14
N VAL A 7 -6.14 -11.17 -4.78
CA VAL A 7 -5.79 -10.87 -3.39
C VAL A 7 -6.52 -9.59 -2.98
N SER A 8 -7.41 -9.71 -1.99
CA SER A 8 -8.14 -8.55 -1.47
C SER A 8 -7.18 -7.52 -0.87
N CYS A 9 -7.61 -6.25 -0.84
CA CYS A 9 -6.83 -5.18 -0.22
C CYS A 9 -6.50 -5.48 1.25
N ARG A 10 -7.46 -6.05 1.97
CA ARG A 10 -7.31 -6.42 3.38
C ARG A 10 -6.29 -7.55 3.56
N GLU A 11 -6.35 -8.57 2.72
CA GLU A 11 -5.39 -9.68 2.70
C GLU A 11 -3.98 -9.15 2.43
N PHE A 12 -3.84 -8.25 1.45
CA PHE A 12 -2.56 -7.67 1.09
C PHE A 12 -1.97 -6.81 2.21
N MET A 13 -2.78 -5.98 2.90
CA MET A 13 -2.33 -5.25 4.09
C MET A 13 -1.84 -6.19 5.19
N LEU A 14 -2.57 -7.28 5.44
CA LEU A 14 -2.20 -8.24 6.47
C LEU A 14 -0.85 -8.89 6.12
N GLN A 15 -0.66 -9.31 4.88
CA GLN A 15 0.62 -9.87 4.42
C GLN A 15 1.76 -8.84 4.52
N LEU A 16 1.50 -7.57 4.19
CA LEU A 16 2.45 -6.47 4.36
C LEU A 16 2.88 -6.28 5.82
N ASN A 17 1.93 -6.27 6.75
CA ASN A 17 2.21 -6.14 8.18
C ASN A 17 2.97 -7.36 8.72
N ILE A 18 2.62 -8.56 8.29
CA ILE A 18 3.35 -9.79 8.65
C ILE A 18 4.79 -9.72 8.13
N GLN A 19 5.01 -9.24 6.91
CA GLN A 19 6.37 -9.04 6.38
C GLN A 19 7.14 -8.00 7.19
N ALA A 20 6.51 -6.88 7.55
CA ALA A 20 7.11 -5.84 8.38
C ALA A 20 7.49 -6.35 9.77
N SER A 21 6.68 -7.23 10.37
CA SER A 21 6.99 -7.84 11.68
C SER A 21 8.10 -8.89 11.61
N ARG A 22 8.31 -9.54 10.46
CA ARG A 22 9.30 -10.62 10.30
C ARG A 22 10.66 -10.12 9.81
N PHE A 23 10.69 -8.99 9.12
CA PHE A 23 11.92 -8.40 8.61
C PHE A 23 12.27 -7.14 9.39
N ASN A 24 13.49 -7.09 9.92
CA ASN A 24 14.01 -5.88 10.52
C ASN A 24 14.50 -4.94 9.42
N TYR A 25 13.65 -3.98 9.04
CA TYR A 25 13.99 -2.93 8.09
C TYR A 25 14.72 -1.74 8.74
N GLY A 26 14.90 -1.78 10.07
CA GLY A 26 15.49 -0.68 10.84
C GLY A 26 14.76 0.64 10.56
N ASP A 27 15.52 1.71 10.36
CA ASP A 27 15.00 3.06 10.12
C ASP A 27 14.23 3.19 8.79
N ARG A 28 14.40 2.24 7.86
CA ARG A 28 13.75 2.25 6.54
C ARG A 28 12.43 1.49 6.51
N LEU A 29 11.91 1.08 7.66
CA LEU A 29 10.65 0.32 7.73
C LEU A 29 9.50 1.07 7.04
N GLU A 30 9.34 2.35 7.34
CA GLU A 30 8.24 3.14 6.79
C GLU A 30 8.34 3.32 5.28
N GLU A 31 9.55 3.64 4.77
CA GLU A 31 9.83 3.76 3.34
C GLU A 31 9.53 2.44 2.61
N GLN A 32 10.01 1.32 3.14
CA GLN A 32 9.79 -0.01 2.56
C GLN A 32 8.31 -0.41 2.55
N MET A 33 7.57 -0.08 3.60
CA MET A 33 6.13 -0.35 3.65
C MET A 33 5.37 0.54 2.66
N CYS A 34 5.75 1.81 2.53
CA CYS A 34 5.16 2.75 1.58
C CYS A 34 5.37 2.27 0.12
N ASP A 35 6.62 1.97 -0.25
CA ASP A 35 6.96 1.53 -1.61
C ASP A 35 6.20 0.26 -2.01
N ARG A 36 6.14 -0.72 -1.09
CA ARG A 36 5.43 -1.98 -1.33
C ARG A 36 3.93 -1.81 -1.41
N LEU A 37 3.36 -0.91 -0.60
CA LEU A 37 1.95 -0.57 -0.68
C LEU A 37 1.62 0.03 -2.04
N VAL A 38 2.41 1.02 -2.49
CA VAL A 38 2.23 1.67 -3.80
C VAL A 38 2.40 0.66 -4.95
N ALA A 39 3.37 -0.25 -4.85
CA ALA A 39 3.55 -1.32 -5.84
C ALA A 39 2.40 -2.35 -5.88
N GLY A 40 1.68 -2.53 -4.77
CA GLY A 40 0.51 -3.42 -4.68
C GLY A 40 -0.81 -2.80 -5.13
N ILE A 41 -0.83 -1.51 -5.49
CA ILE A 41 -2.02 -0.85 -6.02
C ILE A 41 -2.13 -1.16 -7.52
N ASN A 42 -3.15 -1.96 -7.87
CA ASN A 42 -3.38 -2.35 -9.27
C ASN A 42 -4.00 -1.19 -10.08
N ASN A 43 -4.67 -0.25 -9.42
CA ASN A 43 -5.20 0.95 -10.08
C ASN A 43 -4.04 1.90 -10.44
N LEU A 44 -3.62 1.88 -11.71
CA LEU A 44 -2.49 2.66 -12.21
C LEU A 44 -2.67 4.17 -12.01
N THR A 45 -3.90 4.69 -12.14
CA THR A 45 -4.20 6.10 -11.91
C THR A 45 -3.98 6.50 -10.45
N LEU A 46 -4.40 5.64 -9.50
CA LEU A 46 -4.14 5.86 -8.08
C LEU A 46 -2.67 5.75 -7.75
N ARG A 47 -1.99 4.74 -8.30
CA ARG A 47 -0.55 4.53 -8.11
C ARG A 47 0.25 5.74 -8.60
N ARG A 48 -0.06 6.27 -9.79
CA ARG A 48 0.57 7.48 -10.33
C ARG A 48 0.36 8.68 -9.40
N LYS A 49 -0.87 8.93 -8.96
CA LYS A 49 -1.19 10.03 -8.04
C LYS A 49 -0.43 9.96 -6.72
N LEU A 50 -0.18 8.75 -6.22
CA LEU A 50 0.63 8.53 -5.03
C LEU A 50 2.11 8.80 -5.31
N LEU A 51 2.65 8.32 -6.43
CA LEU A 51 4.04 8.56 -6.83
C LEU A 51 4.36 10.04 -7.09
N GLU A 52 3.36 10.86 -7.41
CA GLU A 52 3.52 12.31 -7.58
C GLU A 52 3.70 13.07 -6.25
N LYS A 53 3.36 12.47 -5.10
CA LYS A 53 3.61 13.06 -3.78
C LYS A 53 5.07 12.84 -3.38
N LYS A 54 5.83 13.94 -3.23
CA LYS A 54 7.24 13.91 -2.76
C LYS A 54 7.42 13.36 -1.35
N ASP A 55 6.53 13.70 -0.42
CA ASP A 55 6.63 13.31 0.99
C ASP A 55 5.57 12.28 1.37
N LEU A 56 5.36 11.28 0.50
CA LEU A 56 4.35 10.25 0.73
C LEU A 56 4.77 9.31 1.86
N THR A 57 4.11 9.43 3.01
CA THR A 57 4.27 8.48 4.12
C THR A 57 3.41 7.24 3.91
N PHE A 58 3.76 6.14 4.58
CA PHE A 58 2.94 4.93 4.57
C PHE A 58 1.52 5.18 5.09
N ALA A 59 1.37 6.02 6.12
CA ALA A 59 0.07 6.40 6.66
C ALA A 59 -0.80 7.13 5.63
N ASP A 60 -0.22 8.04 4.85
CA ASP A 60 -0.90 8.74 3.77
C ASP A 60 -1.36 7.78 2.67
N ALA A 61 -0.44 6.93 2.20
CA ALA A 61 -0.72 5.94 1.17
C ALA A 61 -1.84 4.97 1.60
N ARG A 62 -1.78 4.50 2.86
CA ARG A 62 -2.80 3.66 3.47
C ARG A 62 -4.16 4.36 3.52
N LYS A 63 -4.20 5.60 4.03
CA LYS A 63 -5.44 6.37 4.14
C LYS A 63 -6.08 6.61 2.77
N ILE A 64 -5.29 6.90 1.75
CA ILE A 64 -5.77 7.10 0.38
C ILE A 64 -6.34 5.78 -0.18
N TRP A 65 -5.65 4.66 0.07
CA TRP A 65 -6.09 3.36 -0.40
C TRP A 65 -7.36 2.87 0.30
N GLU A 66 -7.48 3.08 1.61
CA GLU A 66 -8.69 2.79 2.39
C GLU A 66 -9.85 3.73 2.02
N LYS A 67 -9.58 5.02 1.74
CA LYS A 67 -10.61 6.02 1.41
C LYS A 67 -11.20 5.85 0.01
N LYS A 68 -10.44 5.33 -0.96
CA LYS A 68 -10.98 4.98 -2.29
C LYS A 68 -11.86 3.73 -2.29
N ARG A 69 -12.10 3.13 -1.12
CA ARG A 69 -13.08 2.06 -0.88
C ARG A 69 -14.54 2.55 -0.75
N LEU A 70 -14.81 3.84 -0.98
CA LEU A 70 -16.14 4.40 -1.22
C LEU A 70 -16.04 5.30 -2.46
N PRO A 71 -16.71 5.02 -3.60
CA PRO A 71 -17.97 4.31 -3.82
C PRO A 71 -17.82 3.05 -4.71
N ASP A 72 -18.89 2.26 -4.80
CA ASP A 72 -19.09 1.11 -5.69
C ASP A 72 -18.43 -0.21 -5.28
N GLU A 73 -18.89 -0.74 -4.15
CA GLU A 73 -19.14 -2.18 -4.03
C GLU A 73 -20.66 -2.36 -4.16
N ASN A 74 -21.14 -2.61 -5.39
CA ASN A 74 -22.48 -3.13 -5.69
C ASN A 74 -22.35 -4.29 -6.69
#